data_AF-A0A392Q9J3-F1
#
_entry.id   AF-A0A392Q9J3-F1
#
_cell.length_a   1.000
_cell.length_b   1.000
_cell.length_c   1.000
_cell.angle_alpha   90.00
_cell.angle_beta   90.00
_cell.angle_gamma   90.00
#
_symmetry.space_group_name_H-M   'P 1'
#
loop_
_entity.id
_entity.type
_entity.pdbx_description
1 polymer ?
#
loop_
_entity_poly.entity_id
_entity_poly.type
_entity_poly.pdbx_seq_one_letter_code
_entity_poly.pdbx_strand_id
1 'polypeptide(L)' 'GVKEKLRVADLIGRAIVVYATEDKSEHGIAAAVVARSAGVGENYKKLCTCDGTTIWEATDKDFVASKF' A
#
# COMPACT_ATOMS: atom_id res chain seq x y z
N GLY A 1 8.74 -7.92 18.74
CA GLY A 1 7.71 -7.13 19.43
C GLY A 1 7.02 -6.20 18.45
N VAL A 2 5.77 -5.82 18.73
CA VAL A 2 5.02 -4.82 17.94
C VAL A 2 5.73 -3.46 18.06
N LYS A 3 5.96 -2.78 16.92
CA LYS A 3 6.53 -1.44 16.89
C LYS A 3 5.40 -0.43 16.72
N GLU A 4 5.24 0.45 17.69
CA GLU A 4 4.27 1.55 17.62
C GLU A 4 4.88 2.79 16.97
N LYS A 5 4.00 3.70 16.52
CA LYS A 5 4.39 5.05 16.03
C LYS A 5 5.42 5.03 14.89
N LEU A 6 5.34 4.04 14.01
CA LEU A 6 6.16 3.99 12.80
C LEU A 6 5.85 5.22 11.92
N ARG A 7 6.89 5.90 11.44
CA ARG A 7 6.76 7.03 10.52
C ARG A 7 6.86 6.52 9.08
N VAL A 8 5.97 6.97 8.20
CA VAL A 8 5.96 6.56 6.78
C VAL A 8 7.31 6.81 6.10
N ALA A 9 7.96 7.94 6.40
CA ALA A 9 9.26 8.27 5.83
C ALA A 9 10.35 7.22 6.11
N ASP A 10 10.28 6.55 7.27
CA ASP A 10 11.24 5.52 7.67
C ASP A 10 10.93 4.15 7.04
N LEU A 11 9.76 4.00 6.40
CA LEU A 11 9.29 2.74 5.82
C LEU A 11 9.54 2.62 4.32
N ILE A 12 9.72 3.74 3.61
CA ILE A 12 9.94 3.73 2.15
C ILE A 12 11.18 2.88 1.82
N GLY A 13 11.03 1.95 0.87
CA GLY A 13 12.09 1.02 0.45
C GLY A 13 12.26 -0.21 1.34
N ARG A 14 11.53 -0.32 2.46
CA ARG A 14 11.42 -1.56 3.24
C ARG A 14 10.33 -2.47 2.66
N ALA A 15 10.25 -3.70 3.14
CA ALA A 15 9.20 -4.64 2.76
C ALA A 15 8.13 -4.81 3.85
N ILE A 16 6.88 -4.98 3.44
CA ILE A 16 5.81 -5.58 4.23
C ILE A 16 5.76 -7.07 3.88
N VAL A 17 5.62 -7.92 4.90
CA VAL A 17 5.52 -9.37 4.75
C VAL A 17 4.27 -9.85 5.47
N VAL A 18 3.46 -10.64 4.77
CA VAL A 18 2.25 -11.28 5.33
C VAL A 18 2.60 -12.71 5.70
N TYR A 19 2.16 -13.14 6.88
CA TYR A 19 2.32 -14.50 7.40
C TYR A 19 0.95 -15.16 7.49
N ALA A 20 0.89 -16.48 7.30
CA ALA A 20 -0.35 -17.23 7.43
C ALA A 20 -0.84 -17.31 8.89
N THR A 21 0.08 -17.21 9.85
CA THR A 21 -0.16 -17.35 11.28
C THR A 21 0.42 -16.17 12.05
N GLU A 22 -0.17 -15.88 13.22
CA GLU A 22 0.23 -14.74 14.06
C GLU A 22 1.61 -14.91 14.71
N ASP A 23 1.99 -16.15 15.00
CA ASP A 23 3.25 -16.52 15.64
C ASP A 23 4.46 -16.39 14.70
N LYS A 24 4.23 -16.35 13.37
CA LYS A 24 5.25 -16.18 12.34
C LYS A 24 6.34 -17.25 12.40
N SER A 25 5.99 -18.45 12.85
CA SER A 25 6.89 -19.60 12.92
C SER A 25 7.32 -20.09 11.53
N GLU A 26 6.42 -19.95 10.55
CA GLU A 26 6.66 -20.26 9.15
C GLU A 26 7.11 -19.04 8.32
N HIS A 27 7.61 -19.29 7.12
CA HIS A 27 8.00 -18.25 6.18
C HIS A 27 6.80 -17.40 5.72
N GLY A 28 7.06 -16.14 5.36
CA GLY A 28 6.03 -15.25 4.83
C GLY A 28 5.43 -15.76 3.53
N ILE A 29 4.10 -15.66 3.39
CA ILE A 29 3.35 -16.14 2.22
C ILE A 29 3.33 -15.13 1.07
N ALA A 30 3.57 -13.85 1.38
CA ALA A 30 3.67 -12.78 0.40
C ALA A 30 4.52 -11.63 0.96
N ALA A 31 5.21 -10.92 0.07
CA ALA A 31 5.98 -9.74 0.42
C ALA A 31 5.85 -8.67 -0.67
N ALA A 32 5.88 -7.40 -0.26
CA ALA A 32 5.89 -6.26 -1.17
C ALA A 32 6.73 -5.11 -0.62
N VAL A 33 7.37 -4.36 -1.49
CA VAL A 33 8.14 -3.16 -1.13
C VAL A 33 7.19 -1.99 -0.89
N VAL A 34 7.42 -1.25 0.20
CA VAL A 34 6.71 0.00 0.48
C VAL A 34 7.25 1.09 -0.45
N ALA A 35 6.48 1.40 -1.47
CA ALA A 35 6.78 2.45 -2.44
C ALA A 35 6.12 3.79 -2.06
N ARG A 36 6.64 4.88 -2.62
CA ARG A 36 5.95 6.18 -2.56
C ARG A 36 4.71 6.14 -3.45
N SER A 37 3.66 6.78 -3.00
CA SER A 37 2.43 7.02 -3.76
C SER A 37 2.17 8.52 -3.79
N ALA A 38 1.51 8.99 -4.85
CA ALA A 38 0.91 10.32 -4.85
C ALA A 38 -0.06 10.49 -3.68
N GLY A 39 -0.14 11.71 -3.16
CA GLY A 39 -1.11 12.15 -2.17
C GLY A 39 -2.52 12.19 -2.74
N VAL A 40 -3.49 12.46 -1.87
CA VAL A 40 -4.91 12.57 -2.27
C VAL A 40 -5.08 13.80 -3.16
N GLY A 41 -5.68 13.62 -4.34
CA GLY A 41 -5.92 14.69 -5.31
C GLY A 41 -4.70 15.09 -6.16
N GLU A 42 -3.52 14.55 -5.88
CA GLU A 42 -2.30 14.84 -6.67
C GLU A 42 -2.23 14.02 -7.96
N ASN A 43 -2.80 12.81 -7.96
CA ASN A 43 -2.92 11.94 -9.14
C ASN A 43 -4.03 10.89 -8.94
N TYR A 44 -4.86 10.65 -9.96
CA TYR A 44 -5.80 9.52 -9.94
C TYR A 44 -5.04 8.21 -10.03
N LYS A 45 -5.27 7.33 -9.06
CA LYS A 45 -4.56 6.05 -9.00
C LYS A 45 -5.16 5.08 -10.00
N LYS A 46 -4.30 4.46 -10.80
CA LYS A 46 -4.64 3.37 -11.70
C LYS A 46 -3.84 2.13 -11.32
N LEU A 47 -4.53 1.04 -11.04
CA LEU A 47 -3.92 -0.28 -10.89
C LEU A 47 -3.97 -0.97 -12.25
N CYS A 48 -2.79 -1.25 -12.80
CA CYS A 48 -2.66 -1.95 -14.07
C CYS A 48 -1.59 -3.04 -14.00
N THR A 49 -1.72 -4.01 -14.90
CA THR A 49 -0.65 -4.94 -15.24
C THR A 49 0.36 -4.27 -16.18
N CYS A 50 1.55 -4.85 -16.28
CA CYS A 50 2.64 -4.30 -17.10
C CYS A 50 2.31 -4.25 -18.60
N ASP A 51 1.36 -5.06 -19.08
CA ASP A 51 0.87 -5.06 -20.47
C ASP A 51 -0.15 -3.94 -20.76
N GLY A 52 -0.47 -3.10 -19.77
CA GLY A 52 -1.42 -2.01 -19.91
C GLY A 52 -2.86 -2.37 -19.57
N THR A 53 -3.16 -3.63 -19.23
CA THR A 53 -4.51 -4.01 -18.79
C THR A 53 -4.85 -3.33 -17.48
N THR A 54 -5.96 -2.60 -17.45
CA THR A 54 -6.43 -1.90 -16.26
C THR A 54 -7.22 -2.84 -15.37
N ILE A 55 -6.78 -3.02 -14.14
CA ILE A 55 -7.50 -3.80 -13.11
C ILE A 55 -8.49 -2.88 -12.39
N TRP A 56 -8.08 -1.64 -12.08
CA TRP A 56 -8.89 -0.65 -11.40
C TRP A 56 -8.38 0.78 -11.67
N GLU A 57 -9.27 1.76 -11.62
CA GLU A 57 -8.94 3.17 -11.81
C GLU A 57 -9.80 4.06 -10.91
N ALA A 58 -9.17 4.99 -10.20
CA ALA A 58 -9.83 5.96 -9.35
C ALA A 58 -10.57 7.01 -10.18
N THR A 59 -11.76 7.38 -9.72
CA THR A 59 -12.60 8.44 -10.30
C THR A 59 -12.89 9.53 -9.26
N ASP A 60 -13.49 10.64 -9.68
CA ASP A 60 -13.93 11.71 -8.78
C ASP A 60 -14.89 11.23 -7.69
N LYS A 61 -15.62 10.13 -7.94
CA LYS A 61 -16.54 9.54 -6.97
C LYS A 61 -15.83 8.80 -5.84
N ASP A 62 -14.57 8.39 -6.07
CA ASP A 62 -13.75 7.70 -5.08
C ASP A 62 -13.02 8.67 -4.15
N PHE A 63 -13.02 9.97 -4.49
CA PHE A 63 -12.54 11.03 -3.62
C PHE A 63 -13.62 11.44 -2.62
N VAL A 64 -13.37 11.20 -1.34
CA VAL A 64 -14.14 11.80 -0.25
C VAL A 64 -13.26 12.84 0.42
N ALA A 65 -13.57 14.12 0.21
CA ALA A 65 -12.95 15.19 0.98
C ALA A 65 -13.22 14.95 2.47
N SER A 66 -12.17 14.97 3.28
CA SER A 66 -12.32 15.02 4.74
C SER A 66 -13.17 16.24 5.08
N LYS A 67 -14.36 16.02 5.64
CA LYS A 67 -15.16 17.09 6.21
C LYS A 67 -14.44 17.55 7.48
N PHE A 68 -13.77 18.68 7.40
CA PHE A 68 -13.42 19.46 8.58
C PHE A 68 -14.70 20.07 9.15
#